data_AF-A0A2D9BES6-F1
#
_entry.id   AF-A0A2D9BES6-F1
#
_cell.length_a   1.000
_cell.length_b   1.000
_cell.length_c   1.000
_cell.angle_alpha   90.00
_cell.angle_beta   90.00
_cell.angle_gamma   90.00
#
_symmetry.space_group_name_H-M   'P 1'
#
loop_
_entity.id
_entity.type
_entity.pdbx_description
1 polymer ?
#
loop_
_entity_poly.entity_id
_entity_poly.type
_entity_poly.pdbx_seq_one_letter_code
_entity_poly.pdbx_strand_id
1 'polypeptide(L)'
;MKKILFLICSLILISCNSKAQDKKEQKEYEVSKTEAEWKAELTDLEYHVLREAGTERPFSSELNSNTKKGTYVCAGCGTPLYKSENKFKSGTGWPSFDRFIEGNVEFSTDNKLGYSRNEEHCATCGGHLGHVFNDGPQETTGKRHCINGAALDFIPAKDEQ
;
A
#
# COMPACT_ATOMS: atom_id res chain seq x y z
N MET A 1 40.55 -24.80 -60.26
CA MET A 1 40.19 -25.69 -59.14
C MET A 1 39.78 -24.84 -57.96
N LYS A 2 38.52 -24.98 -57.51
CA LYS A 2 37.90 -24.21 -56.41
C LYS A 2 38.45 -24.65 -55.05
N LYS A 3 38.84 -23.71 -54.19
CA LYS A 3 39.00 -23.88 -52.73
C LYS A 3 38.38 -22.62 -52.10
N ILE A 4 37.14 -22.66 -51.63
CA ILE A 4 36.70 -23.05 -50.28
C ILE A 4 37.25 -22.09 -49.20
N LEU A 5 36.32 -21.29 -48.66
CA LEU A 5 36.13 -20.95 -47.24
C LEU A 5 37.17 -20.01 -46.58
N PHE A 6 36.74 -18.81 -46.20
CA PHE A 6 36.41 -18.52 -44.80
C PHE A 6 35.67 -17.18 -44.68
N LEU A 7 34.43 -17.29 -44.25
CA LEU A 7 33.54 -16.23 -43.81
C LEU A 7 34.13 -15.64 -42.51
N ILE A 8 34.67 -14.42 -42.53
CA ILE A 8 34.96 -13.66 -41.32
C ILE A 8 33.96 -12.51 -41.29
N CYS A 9 32.78 -12.84 -40.77
CA CYS A 9 31.82 -11.85 -40.33
C CYS A 9 32.35 -11.29 -39.00
N SER A 10 33.04 -10.15 -39.07
CA SER A 10 33.51 -9.42 -37.90
C SER A 10 32.30 -8.91 -37.13
N LEU A 11 31.80 -9.74 -36.20
CA LEU A 11 30.82 -9.36 -35.18
C LEU A 11 31.45 -8.28 -34.29
N ILE A 12 31.19 -7.03 -34.65
CA ILE A 12 31.39 -5.89 -33.76
C ILE A 12 30.36 -6.03 -32.65
N LEU A 13 30.73 -6.68 -31.56
CA LEU A 13 30.00 -6.64 -30.29
C LEU A 13 30.25 -5.26 -29.66
N ILE A 14 29.57 -4.23 -30.15
CA ILE A 14 29.33 -3.02 -29.36
C ILE A 14 28.46 -3.47 -28.20
N SER A 15 29.10 -3.63 -27.04
CA SER A 15 28.41 -3.70 -25.75
C SER A 15 27.66 -2.37 -25.57
N CYS A 16 26.38 -2.36 -25.92
CA CYS A 16 25.45 -1.37 -25.43
C CYS A 16 25.34 -1.56 -23.92
N ASN A 17 26.20 -0.90 -23.15
CA ASN A 17 25.92 -0.56 -21.76
C ASN A 17 24.83 0.52 -21.76
N SER A 18 23.62 0.13 -22.16
CA SER A 18 22.44 0.96 -21.98
C SER A 18 22.18 1.00 -20.48
N LYS A 19 22.65 2.06 -19.82
CA LYS A 19 22.09 2.47 -18.53
C LYS A 19 20.71 3.07 -18.76
N ALA A 20 19.79 2.27 -19.28
CA ALA A 20 18.36 2.51 -19.22
C ALA A 20 17.88 1.99 -17.85
N GLN A 21 18.43 2.54 -16.76
CA GLN A 21 17.69 2.54 -15.51
C GLN A 21 16.80 3.76 -15.61
N ASP A 22 15.56 3.53 -16.06
CA ASP A 22 14.47 4.47 -15.84
C ASP A 22 14.47 4.82 -14.36
N LYS A 23 15.00 5.99 -14.04
CA LYS A 23 14.93 6.57 -12.71
C LYS A 23 13.46 6.94 -12.56
N LYS A 24 12.63 5.98 -12.13
CA LYS A 24 11.28 6.29 -11.63
C LYS A 24 11.48 7.38 -10.59
N GLU A 25 11.00 8.59 -10.87
CA GLU A 25 10.90 9.64 -9.86
C GLU A 25 10.08 9.04 -8.72
N GLN A 26 10.76 8.66 -7.64
CA GLN A 26 10.10 8.28 -6.42
C GLN A 26 9.50 9.56 -5.86
N LYS A 27 8.18 9.60 -5.79
CA LYS A 27 7.47 10.66 -5.08
C LYS A 27 8.06 10.78 -3.67
N GLU A 28 8.51 11.98 -3.34
CA GLU A 28 9.05 12.28 -2.01
C GLU A 28 7.88 12.49 -1.06
N TYR A 29 7.89 11.75 0.05
CA TYR A 29 6.91 11.83 1.12
C TYR A 29 7.51 12.58 2.32
N GLU A 30 6.67 13.23 3.11
CA GLU A 30 7.11 13.98 4.31
C GLU A 30 7.91 13.10 5.26
N VAL A 31 7.46 11.86 5.46
CA VAL A 31 8.20 10.83 6.20
C VAL A 31 8.85 9.90 5.19
N SER A 32 10.16 10.07 5.03
CA SER A 32 11.02 9.22 4.20
C SER A 32 12.11 8.59 5.05
N LYS A 33 12.26 7.26 4.94
CA LYS A 33 13.27 6.46 5.64
C LYS A 33 13.85 5.44 4.68
N THR A 34 15.06 4.97 4.99
CA THR A 34 15.69 3.85 4.27
C THR A 34 14.98 2.54 4.55
N GLU A 35 15.14 1.57 3.65
CA GLU A 35 14.60 0.21 3.84
C GLU A 35 15.11 -0.44 5.14
N ALA A 36 16.35 -0.15 5.55
CA ALA A 36 16.92 -0.68 6.78
C ALA A 36 16.25 -0.10 8.02
N GLU A 37 15.96 1.21 8.02
CA GLU A 37 15.22 1.85 9.11
C GLU A 37 13.79 1.32 9.19
N TRP A 38 13.11 1.17 8.04
CA TRP A 38 11.77 0.57 8.01
C TRP A 38 11.75 -0.85 8.55
N LYS A 39 12.71 -1.70 8.15
CA LYS A 39 12.81 -3.07 8.68
C LYS A 39 13.18 -3.14 10.17
N ALA A 40 13.81 -2.09 10.71
CA ALA A 40 14.15 -2.03 12.13
C ALA A 40 12.96 -1.60 13.00
N GLU A 41 12.06 -0.78 12.46
CA GLU A 41 10.90 -0.25 13.18
C GLU A 41 9.63 -1.08 13.02
N LEU A 42 9.44 -1.68 11.84
CA LEU A 42 8.24 -2.45 11.50
C LEU A 42 8.44 -3.94 11.79
N THR A 43 7.36 -4.62 12.16
CA THR A 43 7.30 -6.08 12.11
C THR A 43 7.40 -6.57 10.66
N ASP A 44 7.76 -7.83 10.46
CA ASP A 44 7.85 -8.43 9.12
C ASP A 44 6.55 -8.29 8.33
N LEU A 45 5.39 -8.44 8.99
CA LEU A 45 4.08 -8.33 8.35
C LEU A 45 3.74 -6.87 8.00
N GLU A 46 3.99 -5.92 8.90
CA GLU A 46 3.81 -4.49 8.63
C GLU A 46 4.71 -4.03 7.48
N TYR A 47 5.98 -4.45 7.47
CA TYR A 47 6.90 -4.14 6.38
C TYR A 47 6.42 -4.72 5.06
N HIS A 48 6.03 -6.00 5.04
CA HIS A 48 5.49 -6.66 3.86
C HIS A 48 4.25 -5.95 3.31
N VAL A 49 3.32 -5.55 4.18
CA VAL A 49 2.12 -4.83 3.76
C VAL A 49 2.46 -3.41 3.32
N LEU A 50 3.05 -2.58 4.20
CA LEU A 50 3.23 -1.15 3.99
C LEU A 50 4.27 -0.83 2.90
N ARG A 51 5.34 -1.62 2.77
CA ARG A 51 6.47 -1.30 1.88
C ARG A 51 6.53 -2.16 0.64
N GLU A 52 6.14 -3.44 0.74
CA GLU A 52 6.14 -4.36 -0.40
C GLU A 52 4.76 -4.47 -1.09
N ALA A 53 3.78 -3.67 -0.64
CA ALA A 53 2.39 -3.70 -1.10
C ALA A 53 1.78 -5.12 -1.05
N GLY A 54 2.12 -5.84 0.03
CA GLY A 54 1.56 -7.13 0.38
C GLY A 54 0.12 -7.01 0.88
N THR A 55 -0.52 -8.16 1.11
CA THR A 55 -1.87 -8.22 1.68
C THR A 55 -1.89 -9.29 2.76
N GLU A 56 -2.32 -8.92 3.97
CA GLU A 56 -2.46 -9.89 5.06
C GLU A 56 -3.58 -10.90 4.76
N ARG A 57 -3.55 -12.06 5.43
CA ARG A 57 -4.60 -13.06 5.25
C ARG A 57 -5.95 -12.51 5.76
N PRO A 58 -7.09 -12.85 5.13
CA PRO A 58 -8.38 -12.44 5.65
C PRO A 58 -8.58 -12.95 7.09
N PHE A 59 -9.21 -12.12 7.92
CA PHE A 59 -9.52 -12.36 9.33
C PHE A 59 -8.31 -12.48 10.27
N SER A 60 -7.09 -12.11 9.83
CA SER A 60 -5.89 -12.21 10.68
C SER A 60 -5.76 -11.09 11.73
N SER A 61 -6.26 -9.89 11.44
CA SER A 61 -6.13 -8.75 12.35
C SER A 61 -7.26 -8.69 13.38
N GLU A 62 -6.92 -8.40 14.64
CA GLU A 62 -7.89 -8.11 15.71
C GLU A 62 -8.70 -6.81 15.43
N LEU A 63 -8.16 -5.91 14.62
CA LEU A 63 -8.82 -4.66 14.23
C LEU A 63 -10.07 -4.89 13.37
N ASN A 64 -10.21 -6.08 12.78
CA ASN A 64 -11.43 -6.51 12.09
C ASN A 64 -12.67 -6.34 12.98
N SER A 65 -12.60 -6.86 14.20
CA SER A 65 -13.70 -6.85 15.18
C SER A 65 -13.67 -5.68 16.15
N ASN A 66 -12.69 -4.77 16.05
CA ASN A 66 -12.62 -3.62 16.94
C ASN A 66 -13.82 -2.68 16.74
N THR A 67 -14.52 -2.39 17.85
CA THR A 67 -15.68 -1.49 17.94
C THR A 67 -15.44 -0.32 18.91
N LYS A 68 -14.24 -0.21 19.49
CA LYS A 68 -13.89 0.87 20.42
C LYS A 68 -13.90 2.21 19.70
N LYS A 69 -14.27 3.27 20.44
CA LYS A 69 -14.14 4.65 19.94
C LYS A 69 -12.67 5.06 19.94
N GLY A 70 -12.24 5.66 18.84
CA GLY A 70 -10.86 6.09 18.63
C GLY A 70 -10.53 6.32 17.16
N THR A 71 -9.23 6.35 16.88
CA THR A 71 -8.64 6.67 15.58
C THR A 71 -7.69 5.56 15.16
N TYR A 72 -7.81 5.15 13.90
CA TYR A 72 -6.87 4.25 13.24
C TYR A 72 -5.79 5.09 12.57
N VAL A 73 -4.54 4.82 12.91
CA VAL A 73 -3.37 5.56 12.43
C VAL A 73 -2.50 4.64 11.58
N CYS A 74 -1.69 5.20 10.68
CA CYS A 74 -0.73 4.44 9.90
C CYS A 74 0.28 3.77 10.84
N ALA A 75 0.41 2.45 10.79
CA ALA A 75 1.41 1.73 11.60
C ALA A 75 2.86 2.13 11.28
N GLY A 76 3.11 2.69 10.09
CA GLY A 76 4.44 3.17 9.70
C GLY A 76 4.84 4.54 10.25
N CYS A 77 3.92 5.51 10.28
CA CYS A 77 4.28 6.90 10.61
C CYS A 77 3.36 7.57 11.63
N GLY A 78 2.35 6.88 12.14
CA GLY A 78 1.40 7.41 13.12
C GLY A 78 0.40 8.43 12.55
N THR A 79 0.39 8.69 11.24
CA THR A 79 -0.59 9.60 10.61
C THR A 79 -2.01 9.11 10.84
N PRO A 80 -2.96 9.94 11.31
CA PRO A 80 -4.37 9.56 11.42
C PRO A 80 -4.98 9.23 10.05
N LEU A 81 -5.55 8.03 9.88
CA LEU A 81 -6.11 7.60 8.59
C LEU A 81 -7.62 7.50 8.61
N TYR A 82 -8.19 6.85 9.64
CA TYR A 82 -9.62 6.58 9.72
C TYR A 82 -10.15 6.79 11.13
N LYS A 83 -11.39 7.26 11.24
CA LYS A 83 -12.10 7.33 12.53
C LYS A 83 -12.95 6.09 12.75
N SER A 84 -13.03 5.63 14.00
CA SER A 84 -13.89 4.51 14.41
C SER A 84 -15.37 4.69 14.06
N GLU A 85 -15.88 5.92 13.99
CA GLU A 85 -17.27 6.23 13.61
C GLU A 85 -17.60 5.88 12.14
N ASN A 86 -16.57 5.84 11.29
CA ASN A 86 -16.66 5.51 9.87
C ASN A 86 -16.47 4.01 9.61
N LYS A 87 -16.12 3.23 10.63
CA LYS A 87 -15.86 1.80 10.51
C LYS A 87 -17.18 1.03 10.47
N PHE A 88 -17.27 0.05 9.57
CA PHE A 88 -18.43 -0.83 9.46
C PHE A 88 -18.03 -2.30 9.26
N LYS A 89 -18.98 -3.22 9.50
CA LYS A 89 -18.77 -4.66 9.31
C LYS A 89 -19.12 -5.07 7.88
N SER A 90 -18.10 -5.17 7.02
CA SER A 90 -18.25 -5.60 5.63
C SER A 90 -18.31 -7.14 5.47
N GLY A 91 -17.75 -7.89 6.41
CA GLY A 91 -17.60 -9.35 6.30
C GLY A 91 -16.47 -9.81 5.36
N THR A 92 -15.65 -8.90 4.84
CA THR A 92 -14.60 -9.24 3.85
C THR A 92 -13.37 -9.90 4.45
N GLY A 93 -13.13 -9.70 5.76
CA GLY A 93 -11.95 -10.19 6.46
C GLY A 93 -10.87 -9.15 6.73
N TRP A 94 -11.10 -7.89 6.36
CA TRP A 94 -10.22 -6.76 6.66
C TRP A 94 -11.00 -5.58 7.25
N PRO A 95 -10.36 -4.72 8.08
CA PRO A 95 -10.95 -3.44 8.48
C PRO A 95 -11.58 -2.70 7.31
N SER A 96 -12.81 -2.22 7.50
CA SER A 96 -13.58 -1.56 6.45
C SER A 96 -14.16 -0.24 6.95
N PHE A 97 -13.94 0.82 6.19
CA PHE A 97 -14.40 2.18 6.50
C PHE A 97 -15.17 2.76 5.31
N ASP A 98 -16.17 3.62 5.57
CA ASP A 98 -16.91 4.29 4.50
C ASP A 98 -16.18 5.54 3.97
N ARG A 99 -15.29 6.14 4.78
CA ARG A 99 -14.46 7.29 4.44
C ARG A 99 -13.19 7.39 5.29
N PHE A 100 -12.19 8.06 4.74
CA PHE A 100 -10.90 8.37 5.37
C PHE A 100 -10.88 9.81 5.93
N ILE A 101 -9.82 10.15 6.66
CA ILE A 101 -9.50 11.53 7.04
C ILE A 101 -8.87 12.23 5.84
N GLU A 102 -9.56 13.22 5.29
CA GLU A 102 -9.12 13.96 4.10
C GLU A 102 -7.69 14.51 4.25
N GLY A 103 -6.90 14.39 3.18
CA GLY A 103 -5.49 14.78 3.15
C GLY A 103 -4.50 13.70 3.60
N ASN A 104 -4.96 12.66 4.30
CA ASN A 104 -4.06 11.64 4.89
C ASN A 104 -3.98 10.33 4.10
N VAL A 105 -4.88 10.13 3.14
CA VAL A 105 -4.89 8.98 2.21
C VAL A 105 -4.86 9.49 0.77
N GLU A 106 -4.03 8.85 -0.04
CA GLU A 106 -3.91 9.07 -1.47
C GLU A 106 -4.24 7.79 -2.25
N PHE A 107 -4.47 7.95 -3.56
CA PHE A 107 -4.86 6.86 -4.44
C PHE A 107 -3.91 6.71 -5.62
N SER A 108 -3.63 5.47 -5.99
CA SER A 108 -2.92 5.07 -7.21
C SER A 108 -3.70 4.00 -7.96
N THR A 109 -3.50 3.92 -9.28
CA THR A 109 -4.10 2.86 -10.10
C THR A 109 -3.24 1.59 -10.02
N ASP A 110 -3.78 0.52 -9.45
CA ASP A 110 -3.18 -0.82 -9.40
C ASP A 110 -3.78 -1.73 -10.49
N ASN A 111 -2.95 -2.26 -11.38
CA ASN A 111 -3.35 -3.14 -12.48
C ASN A 111 -2.90 -4.61 -12.31
N LYS A 112 -2.40 -5.00 -11.13
CA LYS A 112 -1.79 -6.33 -10.90
C LYS A 112 -2.73 -7.52 -11.12
N LEU A 113 -4.05 -7.34 -11.09
CA LEU A 113 -5.06 -8.41 -11.21
C LEU A 113 -5.82 -8.42 -12.54
N GLY A 114 -5.35 -7.70 -13.57
CA GLY A 114 -6.03 -7.66 -14.88
C GLY A 114 -7.27 -6.74 -14.94
N TYR A 115 -7.58 -6.04 -13.84
CA TYR A 115 -8.52 -4.91 -13.78
C TYR A 115 -7.95 -3.84 -12.85
N SER A 116 -8.30 -2.57 -13.10
CA SER A 116 -7.81 -1.44 -12.30
C SER A 116 -8.49 -1.40 -10.93
N ARG A 117 -7.69 -1.45 -9.86
CA ARG A 117 -8.10 -1.15 -8.49
C ARG A 117 -7.54 0.20 -8.08
N ASN A 118 -8.30 0.94 -7.27
CA ASN A 118 -7.78 2.14 -6.63
C ASN A 118 -7.08 1.70 -5.34
N GLU A 119 -5.77 1.55 -5.43
CA GLU A 119 -4.90 1.34 -4.26
C GLU A 119 -4.94 2.58 -3.38
N GLU A 120 -4.95 2.35 -2.07
CA GLU A 120 -4.85 3.38 -1.04
C GLU A 120 -3.46 3.33 -0.40
N HIS A 121 -2.82 4.49 -0.30
CA HIS A 121 -1.54 4.65 0.40
C HIS A 121 -1.58 5.85 1.35
N CYS A 122 -0.78 5.79 2.41
CA CYS A 122 -0.65 6.92 3.35
C CYS A 122 0.01 8.11 2.65
N ALA A 123 -0.64 9.26 2.68
CA ALA A 123 -0.15 10.49 2.04
C ALA A 123 1.16 11.01 2.66
N THR A 124 1.44 10.66 3.92
CA THR A 124 2.60 11.16 4.67
C THR A 124 3.86 10.31 4.48
N CYS A 125 3.74 8.99 4.34
CA CYS A 125 4.89 8.08 4.25
C CYS A 125 4.87 7.12 3.05
N GLY A 126 3.85 7.21 2.19
CA GLY A 126 3.69 6.34 1.02
C GLY A 126 3.39 4.87 1.32
N GLY A 127 3.07 4.53 2.56
CA GLY A 127 2.80 3.15 2.94
C GLY A 127 1.52 2.61 2.31
N HIS A 128 1.59 1.43 1.69
CA HIS A 128 0.43 0.73 1.16
C HIS A 128 -0.55 0.39 2.29
N LEU A 129 -1.83 0.74 2.10
CA LEU A 129 -2.89 0.53 3.08
C LEU A 129 -3.83 -0.59 2.64
N GLY A 130 -4.33 -0.51 1.40
CA GLY A 130 -5.33 -1.42 0.88
C GLY A 130 -5.98 -0.89 -0.39
N HIS A 131 -7.29 -1.05 -0.53
CA HIS A 131 -8.03 -0.64 -1.73
C HIS A 131 -9.43 -0.10 -1.41
N VAL A 132 -9.88 0.86 -2.22
CA VAL A 132 -11.25 1.39 -2.16
C VAL A 132 -12.15 0.72 -3.21
N PHE A 133 -13.37 0.40 -2.80
CA PHE A 133 -14.43 -0.21 -3.62
C PHE A 133 -15.72 0.62 -3.58
N ASN A 134 -16.61 0.39 -4.55
CA ASN A 134 -17.90 1.09 -4.68
C ASN A 134 -19.09 0.28 -4.12
N ASP A 135 -18.83 -0.64 -3.19
CA ASP A 135 -19.80 -1.55 -2.59
C ASP A 135 -19.95 -1.33 -1.08
N GLY A 136 -19.71 -0.08 -0.64
CA GLY A 136 -19.93 0.33 0.75
C GLY A 136 -21.39 0.66 1.05
N PRO A 137 -21.67 1.13 2.28
CA PRO A 137 -23.02 1.47 2.72
C PRO A 137 -23.59 2.65 1.93
N GLN A 138 -24.73 2.45 1.26
CA GLN A 138 -25.32 3.44 0.34
C GLN A 138 -25.89 4.66 1.08
N GLU A 139 -26.27 4.48 2.35
CA GLU A 139 -26.77 5.54 3.23
C GLU A 139 -25.70 6.59 3.59
N THR A 140 -24.42 6.30 3.30
CA THR A 140 -23.29 7.18 3.59
C THR A 140 -22.56 7.62 2.32
N THR A 141 -21.46 6.96 1.96
CA THR A 141 -20.64 7.30 0.79
C THR A 141 -20.80 6.32 -0.36
N GLY A 142 -21.36 5.13 -0.09
CA GLY A 142 -21.31 3.99 -1.00
C GLY A 142 -19.89 3.45 -1.25
N LYS A 143 -18.88 3.93 -0.51
CA LYS A 143 -17.49 3.49 -0.63
C LYS A 143 -17.11 2.52 0.48
N ARG A 144 -16.25 1.58 0.16
CA ARG A 144 -15.61 0.69 1.13
C ARG A 144 -14.10 0.79 0.98
N HIS A 145 -13.48 1.45 1.94
CA HIS A 145 -12.04 1.47 2.15
C HIS A 145 -11.66 0.18 2.88
N CYS A 146 -11.08 -0.78 2.15
CA CYS A 146 -10.74 -2.10 2.65
C CYS A 146 -9.25 -2.17 2.95
N ILE A 147 -8.89 -2.09 4.22
CA ILE A 147 -7.54 -1.75 4.65
C ILE A 147 -6.93 -2.92 5.41
N ASN A 148 -5.68 -3.25 5.13
CA ASN A 148 -4.95 -4.25 5.90
C ASN A 148 -4.88 -3.81 7.36
N GLY A 149 -5.22 -4.70 8.29
CA GLY A 149 -5.05 -4.45 9.72
C GLY A 149 -3.59 -4.24 10.10
N ALA A 150 -2.65 -4.98 9.50
CA ALA A 150 -1.22 -4.75 9.64
C ALA A 150 -0.71 -3.40 9.08
N ALA A 151 -1.54 -2.62 8.38
CA ALA A 151 -1.20 -1.24 8.00
C ALA A 151 -1.65 -0.20 9.05
N LEU A 152 -2.36 -0.64 10.10
CA LEU A 152 -3.06 0.21 11.04
C LEU A 152 -2.65 -0.08 12.49
N ASP A 153 -2.41 0.99 13.23
CA ASP A 153 -2.49 1.00 14.69
C ASP A 153 -3.81 1.65 15.14
N PHE A 154 -4.21 1.42 16.39
CA PHE A 154 -5.42 2.00 16.97
C PHE A 154 -5.13 2.79 18.25
N ILE A 155 -5.53 4.05 18.24
CA ILE A 155 -5.47 4.95 19.40
C ILE A 155 -6.90 5.12 19.95
N PRO A 156 -7.22 4.58 21.14
CA PRO A 156 -8.51 4.80 21.77
C PRO A 156 -8.78 6.29 22.02
N ALA A 157 -10.04 6.71 21.89
CA ALA A 157 -10.44 8.03 22.35
C ALA A 157 -10.19 8.13 23.87
N LYS A 158 -9.73 9.29 24.35
CA LYS A 158 -9.68 9.53 25.79
C LYS A 158 -11.11 9.63 26.29
N ASP A 159 -11.43 8.90 27.35
CA ASP A 159 -12.72 9.04 28.02
C ASP A 159 -12.82 10.48 28.54
N GLU A 160 -13.75 11.26 27.98
CA GLU A 160 -14.19 12.51 28.61
C GLU A 160 -15.02 12.10 29.83
N GLN A 161 -14.41 12.15 31.02
CA GLN A 161 -15.08 11.99 32.31
C GLN A 161 -15.86 13.24 32.68
#